data_AF-A0A9D6U7L8-F1
#
_entry.id   AF-A0A9D6U7L8-F1
#
_cell.length_a   1.000
_cell.length_b   1.000
_cell.length_c   1.000
_cell.angle_alpha   90.00
_cell.angle_beta   90.00
_cell.angle_gamma   90.00
#
_symmetry.space_group_name_H-M   'P 1'
#
loop_
_entity.id
_entity.type
_entity.pdbx_description
1 polymer ?
#
loop_
_entity_poly.entity_id
_entity_poly.type
_entity_poly.pdbx_seq_one_letter_code
_entity_poly.pdbx_strand_id
1 'polypeptide(L)'
;MTHNTLLLFSHPELMQESFLQTDLGKLYQAIPFDALAEKIQATRHSLSGKGCPPWFDVKGGIALQILKHYLDISDELLVERINTDWCMQLFCGISLKPTERIRDKNIVSAWRVFLGKDMDIEGLQKEFASQWKPFMEHTHIGSQDATCYESGIRYPTYVKLLWECCESVYKIMQRERRILGIRKSRCNFERKKKMYLAYQKNRKKSRRKEKKLRKQLLKFLCRLMNLHNDFSAKHQVVLSKRKHNRMKVIAKVYEQQHGKAYGEKDAKIKDPIVSLYKPYVRPIIRGKEVKPVEFGAKVNKLQVDGISFIEYLSFDAFNETTRFSEGIFLQRKLFGKCTHQSADAIYATNKNRTYASSHGITNQFYSQGETKN
;
A
#
# COMPACT_ATOMS: atom_id res chain seq x y z
N MET A 1 18.43 50.66 4.71
CA MET A 1 18.30 49.20 4.59
C MET A 1 16.90 48.85 4.11
N THR A 2 16.60 48.94 2.80
CA THR A 2 15.32 48.44 2.24
C THR A 2 15.38 48.40 0.71
N HIS A 3 16.27 47.60 0.14
CA HIS A 3 16.22 47.24 -1.29
C HIS A 3 16.80 45.84 -1.45
N ASN A 4 16.04 44.79 -1.10
CA ASN A 4 16.37 43.42 -1.54
C ASN A 4 15.25 42.39 -1.34
N THR A 5 13.97 42.76 -1.52
CA THR A 5 12.85 41.82 -1.28
C THR A 5 11.94 41.57 -2.48
N LEU A 6 12.26 42.10 -3.67
CA LEU A 6 11.44 41.94 -4.89
C LEU A 6 12.13 41.22 -6.08
N LEU A 7 13.37 40.75 -5.92
CA LEU A 7 14.16 40.18 -7.02
C LEU A 7 13.83 38.71 -7.34
N LEU A 8 13.40 37.92 -6.36
CA LEU A 8 13.22 36.46 -6.55
C LEU A 8 12.08 36.09 -7.49
N PHE A 9 10.97 36.85 -7.53
CA PHE A 9 9.79 36.53 -8.35
C PHE A 9 9.78 37.21 -9.72
N SER A 10 10.71 38.13 -9.98
CA SER A 10 10.80 38.86 -11.25
C SER A 10 11.70 38.16 -12.28
N HIS A 11 12.50 37.17 -11.84
CA HIS A 11 13.49 36.46 -12.66
C HIS A 11 13.32 34.94 -12.49
N PRO A 12 12.39 34.31 -13.23
CA PRO A 12 12.09 32.88 -13.08
C PRO A 12 13.29 31.98 -13.36
N GLU A 13 14.21 32.39 -14.23
CA GLU A 13 15.44 31.67 -14.55
C GLU A 13 16.39 31.59 -13.34
N LEU A 14 16.61 32.71 -12.64
CA LEU A 14 17.42 32.74 -11.41
C LEU A 14 16.80 31.90 -10.29
N MET A 15 15.45 31.88 -10.21
CA MET A 15 14.75 31.05 -9.24
C MET A 15 14.95 29.56 -9.54
N GLN A 16 14.93 29.16 -10.82
CA GLN A 16 15.19 27.80 -11.24
C GLN A 16 16.64 27.38 -10.96
N GLU A 17 17.62 28.22 -11.28
CA GLU A 17 19.03 27.97 -10.96
C GLU A 17 19.26 27.83 -9.45
N SER A 18 18.67 28.73 -8.67
CA SER A 18 18.74 28.67 -7.20
C SER A 18 18.10 27.40 -6.67
N PHE A 19 16.94 27.00 -7.20
CA PHE A 19 16.28 25.75 -6.83
C PHE A 19 17.17 24.54 -7.08
N LEU A 20 17.81 24.45 -8.27
CA LEU A 20 18.67 23.32 -8.63
C LEU A 20 19.88 23.15 -7.71
N GLN A 21 20.33 24.23 -7.04
CA GLN A 21 21.42 24.17 -6.06
C GLN A 21 20.97 23.68 -4.68
N THR A 22 19.67 23.76 -4.37
CA THR A 22 19.09 23.23 -3.11
C THR A 22 19.15 21.71 -3.07
N ASP A 23 19.05 21.12 -1.88
CA ASP A 23 19.00 19.66 -1.73
C ASP A 23 17.78 19.04 -2.44
N LEU A 24 16.66 19.77 -2.48
CA LEU A 24 15.46 19.33 -3.20
C LEU A 24 15.66 19.42 -4.73
N GLY A 25 16.39 20.41 -5.21
CA GLY A 25 16.78 20.53 -6.62
C GLY A 25 17.78 19.45 -7.06
N LYS A 26 18.73 19.09 -6.20
CA LYS A 26 19.63 17.94 -6.44
C LYS A 26 18.84 16.63 -6.51
N LEU A 27 17.87 16.44 -5.62
CA LEU A 27 16.95 15.30 -5.70
C LEU A 27 16.14 15.33 -7.01
N TYR A 28 15.66 16.49 -7.43
CA TYR A 28 14.92 16.65 -8.67
C TYR A 28 15.75 16.20 -9.89
N GLN A 29 17.02 16.61 -9.96
CA GLN A 29 17.94 16.23 -11.02
C GLN A 29 18.24 14.72 -11.07
N ALA A 30 18.17 14.05 -9.92
CA ALA A 30 18.38 12.60 -9.84
C ALA A 30 17.19 11.78 -10.38
N ILE A 31 16.03 12.40 -10.60
CA ILE A 31 14.79 11.70 -11.00
C ILE A 31 14.48 11.97 -12.48
N PRO A 32 14.33 10.94 -13.32
CA PRO A 32 14.04 11.12 -14.75
C PRO A 32 12.54 11.42 -14.98
N PHE A 33 12.04 12.56 -14.51
CA PHE A 33 10.61 12.90 -14.54
C PHE A 33 9.96 12.81 -15.93
N ASP A 34 10.68 13.20 -16.98
CA ASP A 34 10.19 13.18 -18.35
C ASP A 34 9.91 11.74 -18.81
N ALA A 35 10.90 10.85 -18.67
CA ALA A 35 10.78 9.43 -19.02
C ALA A 35 9.71 8.71 -18.17
N LEU A 36 9.55 9.09 -16.89
CA LEU A 36 8.52 8.52 -16.03
C LEU A 36 7.12 8.99 -16.43
N ALA A 37 6.96 10.28 -16.78
CA ALA A 37 5.67 10.84 -17.17
C ALA A 37 5.17 10.30 -18.50
N GLU A 38 6.06 10.01 -19.45
CA GLU A 38 5.71 9.39 -20.74
C GLU A 38 5.09 8.00 -20.60
N LYS A 39 5.42 7.25 -19.53
CA LYS A 39 4.86 5.92 -19.27
C LYS A 39 3.47 5.94 -18.64
N ILE A 40 2.98 7.10 -18.23
CA ILE A 40 1.70 7.26 -17.56
C ILE A 40 0.73 7.97 -18.49
N GLN A 41 -0.53 7.55 -18.49
CA GLN A 41 -1.53 8.20 -19.34
C GLN A 41 -1.68 9.68 -18.98
N ALA A 42 -1.89 10.51 -20.00
CA ALA A 42 -2.17 11.92 -19.80
C ALA A 42 -3.48 12.12 -19.01
N THR A 43 -3.58 13.25 -18.31
CA THR A 43 -4.80 13.57 -17.57
C THR A 43 -6.00 13.75 -18.53
N ARG A 44 -7.21 13.51 -18.03
CA ARG A 44 -8.44 13.73 -18.84
C ARG A 44 -8.54 15.15 -19.38
N HIS A 45 -8.08 16.13 -18.61
CA HIS A 45 -8.08 17.52 -19.06
C HIS A 45 -7.09 17.71 -20.21
N SER A 46 -5.86 17.19 -20.09
CA SER A 46 -4.87 17.21 -21.17
C SER A 46 -5.36 16.53 -22.46
N LEU A 47 -6.16 15.46 -22.35
CA LEU A 47 -6.70 14.73 -23.51
C LEU A 47 -7.92 15.41 -24.14
N SER A 48 -8.82 15.99 -23.35
CA SER A 48 -10.13 16.45 -23.82
C SER A 48 -10.31 17.96 -23.84
N GLY A 49 -9.42 18.72 -23.19
CA GLY A 49 -9.56 20.15 -22.96
C GLY A 49 -10.76 20.56 -22.09
N LYS A 50 -11.56 19.59 -21.60
CA LYS A 50 -12.78 19.85 -20.86
C LYS A 50 -12.54 19.78 -19.34
N GLY A 51 -13.29 20.60 -18.61
CA GLY A 51 -13.25 20.69 -17.15
C GLY A 51 -12.21 21.68 -16.62
N CYS A 52 -12.12 21.77 -15.29
CA CYS A 52 -11.15 22.64 -14.63
C CYS A 52 -9.72 22.09 -14.85
N PRO A 53 -8.75 22.92 -15.24
CA PRO A 53 -7.35 22.49 -15.35
C PRO A 53 -6.86 21.97 -13.99
N PRO A 54 -6.17 20.81 -13.96
CA PRO A 54 -5.57 20.32 -12.73
C PRO A 54 -4.42 21.23 -12.30
N TRP A 55 -4.17 21.31 -10.99
CA TRP A 55 -3.02 22.06 -10.47
C TRP A 55 -1.68 21.49 -10.93
N PHE A 56 -1.60 20.15 -11.06
CA PHE A 56 -0.38 19.45 -11.41
C PHE A 56 -0.57 18.74 -12.77
N ASP A 57 0.51 18.63 -13.53
CA ASP A 57 0.62 17.70 -14.64
C ASP A 57 1.06 16.31 -14.14
N VAL A 58 1.34 15.38 -15.05
CA VAL A 58 1.78 14.03 -14.67
C VAL A 58 3.12 14.08 -13.92
N LYS A 59 4.07 14.91 -14.37
CA LYS A 59 5.37 15.09 -13.70
C LYS A 59 5.20 15.61 -12.28
N GLY A 60 4.41 16.68 -12.12
CA GLY A 60 4.04 17.24 -10.82
C GLY A 60 3.31 16.26 -9.93
N GLY A 61 2.44 15.41 -10.51
CA GLY A 61 1.78 14.33 -9.79
C GLY A 61 2.76 13.27 -9.25
N ILE A 62 3.76 12.88 -10.02
CA ILE A 62 4.85 11.97 -9.60
C ILE A 62 5.70 12.65 -8.52
N ALA A 63 6.14 13.88 -8.77
CA ALA A 63 6.92 14.68 -7.83
C ALA A 63 6.21 14.83 -6.48
N LEU A 64 4.90 15.05 -6.50
CA LEU A 64 4.07 15.14 -5.30
C LEU A 64 4.13 13.85 -4.46
N GLN A 65 4.15 12.66 -5.08
CA GLN A 65 4.28 11.40 -4.34
C GLN A 65 5.70 11.18 -3.81
N ILE A 66 6.73 11.59 -4.54
CA ILE A 66 8.12 11.51 -4.10
C ILE A 66 8.34 12.43 -2.90
N LEU A 67 7.90 13.69 -3.00
CA LEU A 67 8.00 14.69 -1.94
C LEU A 67 7.26 14.23 -0.68
N LYS A 68 6.08 13.63 -0.85
CA LYS A 68 5.29 13.03 0.25
C LYS A 68 6.05 11.94 1.00
N HIS A 69 6.86 11.14 0.30
CA HIS A 69 7.65 10.08 0.93
C HIS A 69 8.94 10.62 1.53
N TYR A 70 9.65 11.50 0.80
CA TYR A 70 10.89 12.12 1.22
C TYR A 70 10.76 12.90 2.54
N LEU A 71 9.66 13.64 2.72
CA LEU A 71 9.42 14.45 3.92
C LEU A 71 8.71 13.70 5.06
N ASP A 72 8.11 12.53 4.78
CA ASP A 72 7.32 11.74 5.73
C ASP A 72 6.22 12.52 6.51
N ILE A 73 5.56 13.48 5.85
CA ILE A 73 4.50 14.34 6.45
C ILE A 73 3.09 13.86 6.11
N SER A 74 1.99 14.38 6.68
CA SER A 74 0.64 13.98 6.23
C SER A 74 0.27 14.54 4.85
N ASP A 75 -0.71 13.94 4.16
CA ASP A 75 -1.22 14.48 2.87
C ASP A 75 -1.74 15.93 3.05
N GLU A 76 -2.35 16.24 4.20
CA GLU A 76 -2.85 17.57 4.53
C GLU A 76 -1.72 18.59 4.75
N LEU A 77 -0.70 18.20 5.53
CA LEU A 77 0.45 19.05 5.80
C LEU A 77 1.30 19.28 4.54
N LEU A 78 1.36 18.31 3.64
CA LEU A 78 2.03 18.48 2.35
C LEU A 78 1.35 19.55 1.50
N VAL A 79 0.02 19.55 1.41
CA VAL A 79 -0.72 20.60 0.69
C VAL A 79 -0.53 21.96 1.35
N GLU A 80 -0.50 22.03 2.68
CA GLU A 80 -0.21 23.26 3.39
C GLU A 80 1.20 23.79 3.11
N ARG A 81 2.21 22.91 3.10
CA ARG A 81 3.59 23.27 2.77
C ARG A 81 3.73 23.71 1.31
N ILE A 82 3.13 23.01 0.35
CA ILE A 82 3.15 23.42 -1.06
C ILE A 82 2.54 24.82 -1.25
N ASN A 83 1.53 25.19 -0.47
CA ASN A 83 0.96 26.55 -0.55
C ASN A 83 1.90 27.66 -0.06
N THR A 84 2.99 27.34 0.64
CA THR A 84 3.88 28.32 1.29
C THR A 84 5.33 28.22 0.82
N ASP A 85 5.79 27.02 0.49
CA ASP A 85 7.17 26.72 0.13
C ASP A 85 7.36 26.72 -1.40
N TRP A 86 8.11 27.70 -1.88
CA TRP A 86 8.40 27.88 -3.30
C TRP A 86 9.27 26.76 -3.89
N CYS A 87 10.18 26.16 -3.11
CA CYS A 87 11.01 25.04 -3.57
C CYS A 87 10.15 23.80 -3.85
N MET A 88 9.15 23.55 -3.00
CA MET A 88 8.22 22.43 -3.19
C MET A 88 7.29 22.64 -4.39
N GLN A 89 6.89 23.90 -4.63
CA GLN A 89 6.13 24.26 -5.82
C GLN A 89 6.93 23.97 -7.09
N LEU A 90 8.18 24.44 -7.17
CA LEU A 90 9.07 24.19 -8.30
C LEU A 90 9.36 22.70 -8.49
N PHE A 91 9.60 21.95 -7.41
CA PHE A 91 9.78 20.50 -7.47
C PHE A 91 8.57 19.79 -8.10
N CYS A 92 7.36 20.30 -7.88
CA CYS A 92 6.14 19.77 -8.47
C CYS A 92 5.75 20.44 -9.81
N GLY A 93 6.61 21.30 -10.36
CA GLY A 93 6.34 21.98 -11.64
C GLY A 93 5.21 23.02 -11.59
N ILE A 94 4.91 23.57 -10.41
CA ILE A 94 3.87 24.60 -10.23
C ILE A 94 4.48 25.89 -9.68
N SER A 95 3.74 26.99 -9.86
CA SER A 95 4.06 28.29 -9.24
C SER A 95 2.74 28.98 -8.90
N LEU A 96 2.44 29.09 -7.61
CA LEU A 96 1.19 29.69 -7.13
C LEU A 96 1.35 31.20 -7.01
N LYS A 97 0.37 31.96 -7.50
CA LYS A 97 0.30 33.39 -7.23
C LYS A 97 0.01 33.64 -5.74
N PRO A 98 0.36 34.82 -5.18
CA PRO A 98 0.09 35.13 -3.77
C PRO A 98 -1.40 35.02 -3.35
N THR A 99 -2.33 35.14 -4.31
CA THR A 99 -3.78 35.01 -4.09
C THR A 99 -4.31 33.59 -4.29
N GLU A 100 -3.52 32.69 -4.86
CA GLU A 100 -3.90 31.32 -5.18
C GLU A 100 -3.54 30.38 -4.04
N ARG A 101 -4.43 29.41 -3.77
CA ARG A 101 -4.20 28.40 -2.75
C ARG A 101 -4.88 27.10 -3.12
N ILE A 102 -4.14 26.01 -3.06
CA ILE A 102 -4.67 24.66 -3.18
C ILE A 102 -5.45 24.33 -1.91
N ARG A 103 -6.78 24.30 -2.02
CA ARG A 103 -7.70 24.00 -0.90
C ARG A 103 -8.11 22.53 -0.82
N ASP A 104 -7.93 21.77 -1.91
CA ASP A 104 -8.31 20.37 -1.94
C ASP A 104 -7.31 19.50 -1.17
N LYS A 105 -7.69 19.10 0.03
CA LYS A 105 -6.89 18.22 0.89
C LYS A 105 -6.72 16.81 0.32
N ASN A 106 -7.57 16.40 -0.62
CA ASN A 106 -7.53 15.06 -1.20
C ASN A 106 -6.66 14.98 -2.45
N ILE A 107 -6.10 16.09 -2.93
CA ILE A 107 -5.36 16.16 -4.19
C ILE A 107 -4.20 15.14 -4.24
N VAL A 108 -3.45 14.99 -3.15
CA VAL A 108 -2.33 14.03 -3.04
C VAL A 108 -2.83 12.60 -3.21
N SER A 109 -3.96 12.27 -2.56
CA SER A 109 -4.56 10.94 -2.64
C SER A 109 -5.19 10.65 -4.00
N ALA A 110 -5.75 11.67 -4.66
CA ALA A 110 -6.32 11.57 -6.00
C ALA A 110 -5.23 11.25 -7.03
N TRP A 111 -4.08 11.92 -6.95
CA TRP A 111 -2.90 11.62 -7.75
C TRP A 111 -2.37 10.21 -7.51
N ARG A 112 -2.30 9.78 -6.24
CA ARG A 112 -1.89 8.40 -5.91
C ARG A 112 -2.78 7.35 -6.56
N VAL A 113 -4.11 7.57 -6.57
CA VAL A 113 -5.07 6.66 -7.23
C VAL A 113 -4.97 6.75 -8.76
N PHE A 114 -4.67 7.94 -9.30
CA PHE A 114 -4.47 8.13 -10.73
C PHE A 114 -3.23 7.37 -11.21
N LEU A 115 -2.06 7.66 -10.63
CA LEU A 115 -0.79 7.01 -10.97
C LEU A 115 -0.83 5.49 -10.75
N GLY A 116 -1.56 5.03 -9.72
CA GLY A 116 -1.72 3.61 -9.42
C GLY A 116 -2.49 2.79 -10.47
N LYS A 117 -3.14 3.42 -11.46
CA LYS A 117 -3.82 2.69 -12.54
C LYS A 117 -2.88 2.18 -13.62
N ASP A 118 -1.82 2.96 -13.90
CA ASP A 118 -0.87 2.74 -14.99
C ASP A 118 0.53 2.41 -14.45
N MET A 119 0.63 2.01 -13.18
CA MET A 119 1.90 1.78 -12.50
C MET A 119 2.58 0.49 -12.99
N ASP A 120 3.46 0.63 -13.98
CA ASP A 120 4.38 -0.42 -14.43
C ASP A 120 5.69 -0.36 -13.63
N ILE A 121 5.79 -1.18 -12.58
CA ILE A 121 6.97 -1.23 -11.71
C ILE A 121 8.23 -1.59 -12.52
N GLU A 122 8.13 -2.55 -13.43
CA GLU A 122 9.29 -3.03 -14.18
C GLU A 122 9.81 -1.96 -15.14
N GLY A 123 8.91 -1.33 -15.90
CA GLY A 123 9.24 -0.24 -16.79
C GLY A 123 9.80 0.98 -16.05
N LEU A 124 9.22 1.39 -14.93
CA LEU A 124 9.69 2.55 -14.17
C LEU A 124 11.07 2.30 -13.54
N GLN A 125 11.30 1.11 -12.97
CA GLN A 125 12.61 0.76 -12.41
C GLN A 125 13.72 0.73 -13.44
N LYS A 126 13.39 0.35 -14.69
CA LYS A 126 14.36 0.40 -15.79
C LYS A 126 14.82 1.83 -16.06
N GLU A 127 13.92 2.81 -16.07
CA GLU A 127 14.29 4.22 -16.27
C GLU A 127 15.17 4.73 -15.13
N PHE A 128 14.81 4.41 -13.88
CA PHE A 128 15.64 4.74 -12.72
C PHE A 128 17.02 4.10 -12.79
N ALA A 129 17.09 2.80 -13.10
CA ALA A 129 18.36 2.09 -13.22
C ALA A 129 19.23 2.70 -14.34
N SER A 130 18.65 3.03 -15.49
CA SER A 130 19.37 3.69 -16.60
C SER A 130 19.92 5.06 -16.21
N GLN A 131 19.13 5.87 -15.49
CA GLN A 131 19.55 7.20 -15.02
C GLN A 131 20.64 7.12 -13.95
N TRP A 132 20.57 6.15 -13.04
CA TRP A 132 21.49 6.05 -11.89
C TRP A 132 22.75 5.25 -12.18
N LYS A 133 22.72 4.31 -13.13
CA LYS A 133 23.85 3.43 -13.46
C LYS A 133 25.18 4.17 -13.67
N PRO A 134 25.26 5.34 -14.33
CA PRO A 134 26.53 6.07 -14.49
C PRO A 134 27.16 6.53 -13.17
N PHE A 135 26.37 6.64 -12.10
CA PHE A 135 26.79 7.10 -10.78
C PHE A 135 27.00 5.93 -9.78
N MET A 136 26.83 4.68 -10.23
CA MET A 136 26.96 3.49 -9.39
C MET A 136 28.30 2.80 -9.63
N GLU A 137 29.01 2.44 -8.57
CA GLU A 137 30.34 1.82 -8.64
C GLU A 137 30.26 0.29 -8.64
N HIS A 138 29.47 -0.27 -7.72
CA HIS A 138 29.45 -1.72 -7.45
C HIS A 138 28.24 -2.44 -8.04
N THR A 139 27.94 -2.18 -9.31
CA THR A 139 26.73 -2.72 -9.97
C THR A 139 26.72 -4.26 -10.11
N HIS A 140 27.89 -4.90 -10.03
CA HIS A 140 28.08 -6.35 -10.10
C HIS A 140 27.86 -7.07 -8.76
N ILE A 141 27.67 -6.32 -7.66
CA ILE A 141 27.41 -6.82 -6.31
C ILE A 141 25.94 -6.57 -5.97
N GLY A 142 25.21 -7.64 -5.68
CA GLY A 142 23.80 -7.57 -5.29
C GLY A 142 23.55 -8.16 -3.90
N SER A 143 22.51 -7.68 -3.24
CA SER A 143 21.95 -8.29 -2.03
C SER A 143 20.45 -8.53 -2.20
N GLN A 144 19.93 -9.64 -1.70
CA GLN A 144 18.51 -9.95 -1.73
C GLN A 144 17.96 -10.13 -0.33
N ASP A 145 16.84 -9.48 -0.07
CA ASP A 145 16.09 -9.61 1.18
C ASP A 145 14.61 -9.52 0.85
N ALA A 146 13.78 -10.21 1.63
CA ALA A 146 12.35 -10.06 1.52
C ALA A 146 11.82 -9.22 2.67
N THR A 147 10.99 -8.24 2.35
CA THR A 147 10.37 -7.36 3.34
C THR A 147 8.85 -7.37 3.20
N CYS A 148 8.16 -6.80 4.18
CA CYS A 148 6.73 -6.53 4.10
C CYS A 148 6.52 -5.02 4.11
N TYR A 149 5.93 -4.48 3.04
CA TYR A 149 5.43 -3.12 3.05
C TYR A 149 4.08 -3.11 3.77
N GLU A 150 4.11 -2.71 5.05
CA GLU A 150 2.95 -2.70 5.93
C GLU A 150 1.80 -1.90 5.30
N SER A 151 0.68 -2.58 5.11
CA SER A 151 -0.58 -1.91 4.84
C SER A 151 -1.10 -1.36 6.16
N GLY A 152 -1.42 -0.07 6.19
CA GLY A 152 -2.11 0.58 7.33
C GLY A 152 -3.49 -0.02 7.60
N ILE A 153 -3.52 -1.21 8.20
CA ILE A 153 -4.71 -1.91 8.65
C ILE A 153 -4.64 -2.08 10.17
N ARG A 154 -5.80 -2.02 10.80
CA ARG A 154 -5.89 -2.34 12.22
C ARG A 154 -5.54 -3.81 12.44
N TYR A 155 -4.77 -4.09 13.49
CA TYR A 155 -4.44 -5.47 13.87
C TYR A 155 -5.72 -6.33 13.97
N PRO A 156 -5.86 -7.36 13.11
CA PRO A 156 -7.10 -8.08 12.91
C PRO A 156 -7.33 -9.05 14.07
N THR A 157 -8.55 -9.04 14.61
CA THR A 157 -9.02 -10.11 15.51
C THR A 157 -10.38 -10.58 15.05
N TYR A 158 -10.73 -11.84 15.30
CA TYR A 158 -12.01 -12.41 14.88
C TYR A 158 -13.20 -11.55 15.33
N VAL A 159 -13.17 -11.07 16.57
CA VAL A 159 -14.23 -10.22 17.13
C VAL A 159 -14.29 -8.85 16.46
N LYS A 160 -13.15 -8.21 16.18
CA LYS A 160 -13.12 -6.91 15.49
C LYS A 160 -13.65 -7.04 14.06
N LEU A 161 -13.16 -8.03 13.31
CA LEU A 161 -13.57 -8.27 11.93
C LEU A 161 -15.06 -8.58 11.83
N LEU A 162 -15.59 -9.46 12.69
CA LEU A 162 -17.02 -9.78 12.70
C LEU A 162 -17.89 -8.58 13.10
N TRP A 163 -17.42 -7.75 14.02
CA TRP A 163 -18.13 -6.53 14.38
C TRP A 163 -18.17 -5.55 13.21
N GLU A 164 -17.05 -5.33 12.52
CA GLU A 164 -16.98 -4.50 11.31
C GLU A 164 -17.93 -5.03 10.22
N CYS A 165 -18.09 -6.36 10.09
CA CYS A 165 -19.07 -6.97 9.19
C CYS A 165 -20.50 -6.60 9.60
N CYS A 166 -20.86 -6.81 10.88
CA CYS A 166 -22.18 -6.49 11.41
C CYS A 166 -22.53 -5.01 11.20
N GLU A 167 -21.58 -4.13 11.51
CA GLU A 167 -21.73 -2.69 11.35
C GLU A 167 -21.88 -2.30 9.88
N SER A 168 -21.10 -2.90 8.98
CA SER A 168 -21.19 -2.64 7.54
C SER A 168 -22.55 -3.04 6.97
N VAL A 169 -23.03 -4.26 7.26
CA VAL A 169 -24.36 -4.71 6.78
C VAL A 169 -25.46 -3.81 7.32
N TYR A 170 -25.42 -3.48 8.62
CA TYR A 170 -26.41 -2.60 9.23
C TYR A 170 -26.40 -1.20 8.59
N LYS A 171 -25.22 -0.59 8.40
CA LYS A 171 -25.10 0.74 7.75
C LYS A 171 -25.62 0.73 6.31
N ILE A 172 -25.33 -0.32 5.54
CA ILE A 172 -25.86 -0.49 4.18
C ILE A 172 -27.39 -0.53 4.25
N MET A 173 -27.97 -1.46 4.99
CA MET A 173 -29.42 -1.61 5.11
C MET A 173 -30.12 -0.33 5.58
N GLN A 174 -29.57 0.38 6.57
CA GLN A 174 -30.17 1.59 7.11
C GLN A 174 -30.10 2.76 6.12
N ARG A 175 -29.06 2.81 5.27
CA ARG A 175 -28.97 3.79 4.19
C ARG A 175 -30.03 3.53 3.12
N GLU A 176 -30.22 2.27 2.71
CA GLU A 176 -31.25 1.89 1.74
C GLU A 176 -32.66 2.19 2.28
N ARG A 177 -32.94 1.84 3.54
CA ARG A 177 -34.22 2.19 4.20
C ARG A 177 -34.49 3.69 4.22
N ARG A 178 -33.45 4.51 4.49
CA ARG A 178 -33.59 5.96 4.49
C ARG A 178 -33.91 6.50 3.10
N ILE A 179 -33.26 5.99 2.06
CA ILE A 179 -33.50 6.38 0.66
C ILE A 179 -34.96 6.07 0.28
N LEU A 180 -35.49 4.94 0.73
CA LEU A 180 -36.87 4.51 0.46
C LEU A 180 -37.92 5.09 1.43
N GLY A 181 -37.53 5.96 2.38
CA GLY A 181 -38.46 6.51 3.39
C GLY A 181 -39.00 5.46 4.39
N ILE A 182 -38.39 4.29 4.49
CA ILE A 182 -38.85 3.18 5.33
C ILE A 182 -38.29 3.33 6.74
N ARG A 183 -39.11 3.02 7.75
CA ARG A 183 -38.69 3.00 9.16
C ARG A 183 -37.45 2.11 9.37
N LYS A 184 -36.57 2.58 10.26
CA LYS A 184 -35.36 1.86 10.70
C LYS A 184 -35.69 0.43 11.13
N SER A 185 -34.81 -0.51 10.77
CA SER A 185 -34.97 -1.92 11.17
C SER A 185 -34.96 -2.05 12.69
N ARG A 186 -35.92 -2.80 13.24
CA ARG A 186 -35.97 -3.18 14.66
C ARG A 186 -35.02 -4.36 14.90
N CYS A 187 -33.72 -4.15 14.71
CA CYS A 187 -32.70 -5.12 15.08
C CYS A 187 -32.02 -4.68 16.38
N ASN A 188 -31.56 -5.64 17.18
CA ASN A 188 -30.88 -5.40 18.47
C ASN A 188 -29.46 -4.83 18.31
N PHE A 189 -29.23 -3.99 17.30
CA PHE A 189 -27.91 -3.44 16.94
C PHE A 189 -27.27 -2.68 18.09
N GLU A 190 -28.00 -1.76 18.73
CA GLU A 190 -27.46 -0.98 19.85
C GLU A 190 -27.08 -1.86 21.04
N ARG A 191 -27.88 -2.89 21.33
CA ARG A 191 -27.54 -3.88 22.36
C ARG A 191 -26.24 -4.62 22.02
N LYS A 192 -26.07 -5.04 20.76
CA LYS A 192 -24.87 -5.73 20.29
C LYS A 192 -23.64 -4.80 20.26
N LYS A 193 -23.83 -3.52 19.93
CA LYS A 193 -22.80 -2.48 20.00
C LYS A 193 -22.30 -2.27 21.43
N LYS A 194 -23.21 -2.09 22.39
CA LYS A 194 -22.86 -1.96 23.83
C LYS A 194 -22.06 -3.17 24.31
N MET A 195 -22.49 -4.38 23.95
CA MET A 195 -21.80 -5.64 24.27
C MET A 195 -20.39 -5.71 23.67
N TYR A 196 -20.22 -5.34 22.39
CA TYR A 196 -18.91 -5.29 21.74
C TYR A 196 -17.97 -4.27 22.41
N LEU A 197 -18.48 -3.06 22.69
CA LEU A 197 -17.70 -2.00 23.34
C LEU A 197 -17.28 -2.40 24.75
N ALA A 198 -18.17 -3.01 25.54
CA ALA A 198 -17.84 -3.54 26.86
C ALA A 198 -16.70 -4.57 26.78
N TYR A 199 -16.73 -5.46 25.78
CA TYR A 199 -15.62 -6.39 25.56
C TYR A 199 -14.32 -5.68 25.14
N GLN A 200 -14.39 -4.66 24.29
CA GLN A 200 -13.19 -3.92 23.87
C GLN A 200 -12.51 -3.18 25.03
N LYS A 201 -13.31 -2.65 25.97
CA LYS A 201 -12.84 -1.96 27.18
C LYS A 201 -12.19 -2.88 28.22
N ASN A 202 -12.35 -4.20 28.10
CA ASN A 202 -11.70 -5.14 29.02
C ASN A 202 -10.18 -5.10 28.86
N ARG A 203 -9.46 -4.83 29.95
CA ARG A 203 -7.98 -4.85 30.01
C ARG A 203 -7.40 -6.21 29.60
N LYS A 204 -7.99 -7.31 30.09
CA LYS A 204 -7.62 -8.69 29.73
C LYS A 204 -8.75 -9.39 28.96
N LYS A 205 -8.45 -9.83 27.74
CA LYS A 205 -9.39 -10.51 26.84
C LYS A 205 -9.14 -12.01 26.89
N SER A 206 -9.89 -12.73 27.73
CA SER A 206 -9.74 -14.18 27.86
C SER A 206 -10.31 -14.94 26.65
N ARG A 207 -9.70 -16.09 26.32
CA ARG A 207 -10.14 -16.98 25.22
C ARG A 207 -11.62 -17.40 25.35
N ARG A 208 -12.09 -17.65 26.59
CA ARG A 208 -13.50 -17.97 26.87
C ARG A 208 -14.44 -16.82 26.50
N LYS A 209 -14.11 -15.58 26.92
CA LYS A 209 -14.90 -14.37 26.60
C LYS A 209 -14.90 -14.10 25.09
N GLU A 210 -13.76 -14.24 24.43
CA GLU A 210 -13.63 -14.09 22.98
C GLU A 210 -14.51 -15.11 22.22
N LYS A 211 -14.42 -16.40 22.56
CA LYS A 211 -15.22 -17.46 21.92
C LYS A 211 -16.72 -17.21 22.08
N LYS A 212 -17.17 -16.82 23.28
CA LYS A 212 -18.57 -16.48 23.57
C LYS A 212 -19.05 -15.33 22.68
N LEU A 213 -18.30 -14.23 22.65
CA LEU A 213 -18.65 -13.06 21.87
C LEU A 213 -18.62 -13.33 20.36
N ARG A 214 -17.61 -14.04 19.86
CA ARG A 214 -17.50 -14.46 18.46
C ARG A 214 -18.74 -15.21 18.00
N LYS A 215 -19.20 -16.22 18.74
CA LYS A 215 -20.44 -16.97 18.42
C LYS A 215 -21.67 -16.06 18.43
N GLN A 216 -21.76 -15.14 19.38
CA GLN A 216 -22.88 -14.19 19.46
C GLN A 216 -22.90 -13.16 18.31
N LEU A 217 -21.73 -12.77 17.80
CA LEU A 217 -21.59 -11.90 16.64
C LEU A 217 -21.87 -12.66 15.34
N LEU A 218 -21.42 -13.91 15.20
CA LEU A 218 -21.75 -14.75 14.04
C LEU A 218 -23.26 -14.94 13.86
N LYS A 219 -23.96 -15.32 14.93
CA LYS A 219 -25.44 -15.43 14.90
C LYS A 219 -26.10 -14.10 14.53
N PHE A 220 -25.56 -12.98 15.01
CA PHE A 220 -26.09 -11.65 14.70
C PHE A 220 -25.82 -11.25 13.25
N LEU A 221 -24.63 -11.54 12.73
CA LEU A 221 -24.25 -11.29 11.34
C LEU A 221 -25.15 -12.07 10.38
N CYS A 222 -25.35 -13.37 10.63
CA CYS A 222 -26.28 -14.20 9.85
C CYS A 222 -27.69 -13.59 9.82
N ARG A 223 -28.22 -13.22 10.99
CA ARG A 223 -29.52 -12.53 11.07
C ARG A 223 -29.55 -11.22 10.29
N LEU A 224 -28.50 -10.40 10.34
CA LEU A 224 -28.42 -9.15 9.58
C LEU A 224 -28.36 -9.39 8.07
N MET A 225 -27.63 -10.41 7.62
CA MET A 225 -27.55 -10.78 6.21
C MET A 225 -28.91 -11.25 5.69
N ASN A 226 -29.63 -12.09 6.44
CA ASN A 226 -30.98 -12.53 6.07
C ASN A 226 -31.95 -11.34 6.01
N LEU A 227 -31.97 -10.50 7.05
CA LEU A 227 -32.80 -9.29 7.05
C LEU A 227 -32.48 -8.35 5.88
N HIS A 228 -31.21 -8.25 5.48
CA HIS A 228 -30.82 -7.47 4.31
C HIS A 228 -31.35 -8.11 3.02
N ASN A 229 -31.21 -9.43 2.87
CA ASN A 229 -31.68 -10.15 1.69
C ASN A 229 -33.20 -10.07 1.54
N ASP A 230 -33.95 -10.31 2.62
CA ASP A 230 -35.42 -10.19 2.63
C ASP A 230 -35.86 -8.77 2.26
N PHE A 231 -35.18 -7.77 2.80
CA PHE A 231 -35.44 -6.36 2.49
C PHE A 231 -35.12 -6.03 1.03
N SER A 232 -33.98 -6.52 0.53
CA SER A 232 -33.53 -6.29 -0.84
C SER A 232 -34.48 -6.93 -1.85
N ALA A 233 -34.99 -8.14 -1.56
CA ALA A 233 -35.96 -8.84 -2.38
C ALA A 233 -37.32 -8.12 -2.38
N LYS A 234 -37.83 -7.76 -1.19
CA LYS A 234 -39.13 -7.10 -1.04
C LYS A 234 -39.20 -5.73 -1.74
N HIS A 235 -38.11 -4.98 -1.72
CA HIS A 235 -38.06 -3.61 -2.25
C HIS A 235 -37.22 -3.47 -3.52
N GLN A 236 -36.81 -4.59 -4.13
CA GLN A 236 -36.00 -4.64 -5.36
C GLN A 236 -34.78 -3.72 -5.32
N VAL A 237 -34.08 -3.71 -4.18
CA VAL A 237 -32.96 -2.79 -3.96
C VAL A 237 -31.76 -3.22 -4.80
N VAL A 238 -31.30 -2.32 -5.68
CA VAL A 238 -30.08 -2.51 -6.46
C VAL A 238 -28.90 -1.84 -5.76
N LEU A 239 -27.98 -2.66 -5.24
CA LEU A 239 -26.76 -2.17 -4.62
C LEU A 239 -25.75 -1.70 -5.67
N SER A 240 -25.02 -0.62 -5.37
CA SER A 240 -23.86 -0.24 -6.18
C SER A 240 -22.80 -1.34 -6.18
N LYS A 241 -22.01 -1.46 -7.26
CA LYS A 241 -20.93 -2.46 -7.41
C LYS A 241 -20.04 -2.56 -6.18
N ARG A 242 -19.67 -1.42 -5.58
CA ARG A 242 -18.86 -1.37 -4.35
C ARG A 242 -19.56 -2.00 -3.14
N LYS A 243 -20.85 -1.70 -2.92
CA LYS A 243 -21.63 -2.28 -1.81
C LYS A 243 -21.86 -3.77 -2.03
N HIS A 244 -22.17 -4.17 -3.27
CA HIS A 244 -22.34 -5.57 -3.63
C HIS A 244 -21.06 -6.38 -3.38
N ASN A 245 -19.90 -5.91 -3.84
CA ASN A 245 -18.61 -6.54 -3.55
C ASN A 245 -18.32 -6.61 -2.05
N ARG A 246 -18.68 -5.56 -1.29
CA ARG A 246 -18.56 -5.58 0.17
C ARG A 246 -19.41 -6.67 0.82
N MET A 247 -20.66 -6.86 0.36
CA MET A 247 -21.54 -7.94 0.84
C MET A 247 -20.97 -9.33 0.53
N LYS A 248 -20.38 -9.53 -0.67
CA LYS A 248 -19.67 -10.77 -1.03
C LYS A 248 -18.50 -11.07 -0.08
N VAL A 249 -17.67 -10.07 0.20
CA VAL A 249 -16.56 -10.20 1.16
C VAL A 249 -17.08 -10.56 2.55
N ILE A 250 -18.17 -9.94 3.01
CA ILE A 250 -18.79 -10.23 4.30
C ILE A 250 -19.32 -11.66 4.37
N ALA A 251 -19.94 -12.16 3.30
CA ALA A 251 -20.39 -13.55 3.22
C ALA A 251 -19.21 -14.53 3.33
N LYS A 252 -18.12 -14.29 2.59
CA LYS A 252 -16.89 -15.09 2.70
C LYS A 252 -16.27 -15.04 4.11
N VAL A 253 -16.26 -13.88 4.75
CA VAL A 253 -15.83 -13.76 6.16
C VAL A 253 -16.73 -14.59 7.08
N TYR A 254 -18.05 -14.53 6.89
CA TYR A 254 -18.99 -15.32 7.67
C TYR A 254 -18.70 -16.82 7.53
N GLU A 255 -18.52 -17.32 6.32
CA GLU A 255 -18.19 -18.73 6.05
C GLU A 255 -16.89 -19.15 6.75
N GLN A 256 -15.80 -18.41 6.54
CA GLN A 256 -14.49 -18.67 7.16
C GLN A 256 -14.60 -18.68 8.70
N GLN A 257 -15.30 -17.70 9.28
CA GLN A 257 -15.43 -17.56 10.72
C GLN A 257 -16.42 -18.56 11.33
N HIS A 258 -17.46 -18.96 10.59
CA HIS A 258 -18.40 -19.99 10.98
C HIS A 258 -17.72 -21.35 11.01
N GLY A 259 -17.04 -21.74 9.93
CA GLY A 259 -16.25 -22.98 9.85
C GLY A 259 -15.24 -23.08 10.98
N LYS A 260 -14.47 -22.00 11.26
CA LYS A 260 -13.50 -22.02 12.37
C LYS A 260 -14.13 -21.99 13.77
N ALA A 261 -15.41 -21.64 13.91
CA ALA A 261 -16.10 -21.61 15.22
C ALA A 261 -16.88 -22.89 15.54
N TYR A 262 -17.31 -23.62 14.51
CA TYR A 262 -18.22 -24.76 14.61
C TYR A 262 -17.71 -26.03 13.91
N GLY A 263 -16.76 -25.93 12.99
CA GLY A 263 -16.11 -27.06 12.33
C GLY A 263 -14.89 -27.57 13.10
N GLU A 264 -14.01 -28.27 12.40
CA GLU A 264 -12.82 -28.90 12.97
C GLU A 264 -11.89 -27.88 13.65
N LYS A 265 -11.34 -28.26 14.82
CA LYS A 265 -10.48 -27.39 15.62
C LYS A 265 -9.28 -26.86 14.83
N ASP A 266 -8.68 -27.71 13.99
CA ASP A 266 -7.40 -27.45 13.34
C ASP A 266 -7.50 -27.17 11.84
N ALA A 267 -8.73 -27.04 11.31
CA ALA A 267 -8.94 -26.60 9.94
C ALA A 267 -8.24 -25.25 9.71
N LYS A 268 -7.33 -25.24 8.73
CA LYS A 268 -6.64 -24.03 8.25
C LYS A 268 -7.62 -23.26 7.36
N ILE A 269 -7.71 -21.96 7.60
CA ILE A 269 -8.50 -21.08 6.72
C ILE A 269 -7.62 -20.74 5.53
N LYS A 270 -7.99 -21.24 4.34
CA LYS A 270 -7.37 -20.81 3.08
C LYS A 270 -7.77 -19.37 2.79
N ASP A 271 -6.80 -18.56 2.37
CA ASP A 271 -6.96 -17.13 2.02
C ASP A 271 -7.74 -16.32 3.08
N PRO A 272 -7.23 -16.25 4.32
CA PRO A 272 -7.94 -15.62 5.42
C PRO A 272 -8.15 -14.14 5.16
N ILE A 273 -9.40 -13.68 5.24
CA ILE A 273 -9.71 -12.26 5.16
C ILE A 273 -9.43 -11.63 6.52
N VAL A 274 -8.48 -10.70 6.55
CA VAL A 274 -8.09 -9.97 7.76
C VAL A 274 -8.73 -8.59 7.88
N SER A 275 -9.16 -8.00 6.76
CA SER A 275 -9.77 -6.68 6.70
C SER A 275 -10.88 -6.62 5.66
N LEU A 276 -12.00 -5.97 5.99
CA LEU A 276 -13.08 -5.71 5.03
C LEU A 276 -12.73 -4.66 3.97
N TYR A 277 -11.80 -3.77 4.28
CA TYR A 277 -11.40 -2.69 3.38
C TYR A 277 -10.29 -3.13 2.42
N LYS A 278 -9.42 -4.04 2.87
CA LYS A 278 -8.35 -4.64 2.08
C LYS A 278 -8.44 -6.17 2.14
N PRO A 279 -9.46 -6.79 1.49
CA PRO A 279 -9.69 -8.23 1.58
C PRO A 279 -8.64 -9.08 0.85
N TYR A 280 -7.75 -8.45 0.07
CA TYR A 280 -6.65 -9.08 -0.65
C TYR A 280 -5.36 -9.20 0.19
N VAL A 281 -5.23 -8.45 1.29
CA VAL A 281 -4.06 -8.54 2.18
C VAL A 281 -4.08 -9.86 2.94
N ARG A 282 -2.93 -10.53 3.03
CA ARG A 282 -2.75 -11.74 3.83
C ARG A 282 -1.85 -11.49 5.04
N PRO A 283 -1.99 -12.30 6.10
CA PRO A 283 -0.99 -12.35 7.17
C PRO A 283 0.32 -12.94 6.64
N ILE A 284 1.44 -12.26 6.91
CA ILE A 284 2.79 -12.74 6.59
C ILE A 284 3.51 -13.04 7.90
N ILE A 285 3.83 -14.31 8.13
CA ILE A 285 4.51 -14.76 9.35
C ILE A 285 6.01 -14.50 9.17
N ARG A 286 6.59 -13.64 10.00
CA ARG A 286 8.03 -13.27 9.94
C ARG A 286 8.84 -13.78 11.12
N GLY A 287 8.20 -14.34 12.14
CA GLY A 287 8.88 -14.92 13.31
C GLY A 287 9.69 -13.91 14.14
N LYS A 288 9.55 -12.59 13.86
CA LYS A 288 10.20 -11.53 14.64
C LYS A 288 9.62 -11.52 16.05
N GLU A 289 10.48 -11.26 17.04
CA GLU A 289 10.13 -11.29 18.46
C GLU A 289 8.96 -10.35 18.81
N VAL A 290 9.01 -9.11 18.34
CA VAL A 290 8.01 -8.08 18.67
C VAL A 290 6.76 -8.16 17.78
N LYS A 291 6.95 -8.42 16.48
CA LYS A 291 5.89 -8.46 15.46
C LYS A 291 5.94 -9.80 14.72
N PRO A 292 5.31 -10.86 15.25
CA PRO A 292 5.39 -12.19 14.64
C PRO A 292 4.67 -12.27 13.29
N VAL A 293 3.67 -11.40 13.06
CA VAL A 293 2.87 -11.33 11.84
C VAL A 293 2.78 -9.88 11.37
N GLU A 294 3.12 -9.67 10.10
CA GLU A 294 2.98 -8.41 9.39
C GLU A 294 1.83 -8.50 8.39
N PHE A 295 1.25 -7.36 8.02
CA PHE A 295 0.12 -7.30 7.09
C PHE A 295 0.41 -6.29 6.01
N GLY A 296 0.58 -6.74 4.78
CA GLY A 296 1.05 -5.87 3.71
C GLY A 296 1.33 -6.60 2.42
N ALA A 297 2.01 -5.90 1.52
CA ALA A 297 2.61 -6.53 0.35
C ALA A 297 3.94 -7.14 0.79
N LYS A 298 4.09 -8.46 0.61
CA LYS A 298 5.39 -9.11 0.69
C LYS A 298 6.17 -8.74 -0.56
N VAL A 299 7.40 -8.29 -0.39
CA VAL A 299 8.27 -7.88 -1.49
C VAL A 299 9.61 -8.56 -1.36
N ASN A 300 10.05 -9.21 -2.43
CA ASN A 300 11.45 -9.56 -2.59
C ASN A 300 12.17 -8.36 -3.22
N LYS A 301 13.12 -7.79 -2.49
CA LYS A 301 13.92 -6.66 -2.95
C LYS A 301 15.31 -7.14 -3.35
N LEU A 302 15.80 -6.59 -4.44
CA LEU A 302 17.19 -6.64 -4.87
C LEU A 302 17.82 -5.30 -4.51
N GLN A 303 18.91 -5.30 -3.76
CA GLN A 303 19.71 -4.12 -3.48
C GLN A 303 20.99 -4.17 -4.29
N VAL A 304 21.31 -3.09 -5.00
CA VAL A 304 22.55 -2.91 -5.76
C VAL A 304 23.08 -1.53 -5.42
N ASP A 305 24.34 -1.46 -4.98
CA ASP A 305 25.02 -0.21 -4.63
C ASP A 305 24.21 0.71 -3.69
N GLY A 306 23.62 0.12 -2.65
CA GLY A 306 22.77 0.83 -1.68
C GLY A 306 21.33 1.08 -2.13
N ILE A 307 21.01 1.00 -3.42
CA ILE A 307 19.67 1.26 -3.98
C ILE A 307 18.84 -0.01 -4.02
N SER A 308 17.57 0.07 -3.59
CA SER A 308 16.65 -1.06 -3.57
C SER A 308 15.70 -1.06 -4.77
N PHE A 309 15.60 -2.20 -5.43
CA PHE A 309 14.68 -2.53 -6.53
C PHE A 309 13.74 -3.65 -6.09
N ILE A 310 12.51 -3.61 -6.59
CA ILE A 310 11.45 -4.60 -6.38
C ILE A 310 11.59 -5.67 -7.46
N GLU A 311 11.90 -6.90 -7.07
CA GLU A 311 11.87 -8.06 -7.99
C GLU A 311 10.48 -8.67 -8.05
N TYR A 312 9.89 -8.94 -6.89
CA TYR A 312 8.57 -9.54 -6.82
C TYR A 312 7.75 -8.92 -5.71
N LEU A 313 6.52 -8.53 -6.02
CA LEU A 313 5.56 -7.97 -5.08
C LEU A 313 4.28 -8.81 -5.11
N SER A 314 3.86 -9.29 -3.94
CA SER A 314 2.58 -9.97 -3.81
C SER A 314 1.93 -9.69 -2.46
N PHE A 315 0.60 -9.61 -2.44
CA PHE A 315 -0.16 -9.58 -1.19
C PHE A 315 -0.37 -10.97 -0.59
N ASP A 316 -0.06 -12.02 -1.34
CA ASP A 316 -0.02 -13.39 -0.86
C ASP A 316 1.39 -13.76 -0.38
N ALA A 317 1.47 -14.69 0.57
CA ALA A 317 2.75 -15.21 1.02
C ALA A 317 3.40 -16.06 -0.08
N PHE A 318 4.67 -15.81 -0.37
CA PHE A 318 5.48 -16.63 -1.27
C PHE A 318 6.74 -17.12 -0.57
N ASN A 319 7.31 -18.21 -1.09
CA ASN A 319 8.61 -18.69 -0.67
C ASN A 319 9.71 -17.83 -1.29
N GLU A 320 10.53 -17.23 -0.43
CA GLU A 320 11.61 -16.32 -0.81
C GLU A 320 12.75 -17.07 -1.50
N THR A 321 12.99 -18.33 -1.11
CA THR A 321 14.12 -19.11 -1.62
C THR A 321 14.07 -19.35 -3.12
N THR A 322 12.87 -19.39 -3.71
CA THR A 322 12.69 -19.60 -5.16
C THR A 322 12.91 -18.32 -5.96
N ARG A 323 13.13 -17.17 -5.30
CA ARG A 323 13.31 -15.87 -5.96
C ARG A 323 14.78 -15.50 -6.17
N PHE A 324 15.70 -16.26 -5.61
CA PHE A 324 17.14 -15.98 -5.70
C PHE A 324 17.63 -15.79 -7.14
N SER A 325 17.28 -16.75 -8.02
CA SER A 325 17.65 -16.70 -9.44
C SER A 325 16.97 -15.55 -10.18
N GLU A 326 15.72 -15.25 -9.84
CA GLU A 326 14.96 -14.15 -10.46
C GLU A 326 15.55 -12.78 -10.08
N GLY A 327 16.01 -12.62 -8.82
CA GLY A 327 16.71 -11.40 -8.42
C GLY A 327 18.04 -11.21 -9.15
N ILE A 328 18.79 -12.29 -9.40
CA ILE A 328 20.02 -12.25 -10.22
C ILE A 328 19.68 -11.92 -11.67
N PHE A 329 18.60 -12.49 -12.22
CA PHE A 329 18.13 -12.15 -13.56
C PHE A 329 17.76 -10.67 -13.67
N LEU A 330 17.05 -10.12 -12.68
CA LEU A 330 16.71 -8.71 -12.64
C LEU A 330 17.97 -7.83 -12.58
N GLN A 331 18.94 -8.17 -11.71
CA GLN A 331 20.22 -7.44 -11.65
C GLN A 331 20.92 -7.46 -13.02
N ARG A 332 20.93 -8.62 -13.68
CA ARG A 332 21.52 -8.76 -15.02
C ARG A 332 20.82 -7.91 -16.07
N LYS A 333 19.50 -7.84 -16.00
CA LYS A 333 18.69 -7.03 -16.90
C LYS A 333 18.93 -5.53 -16.71
N LEU A 334 19.09 -5.06 -15.47
CA LEU A 334 19.25 -3.64 -15.17
C LEU A 334 20.70 -3.17 -15.32
N PHE A 335 21.65 -3.95 -14.83
CA PHE A 335 23.03 -3.51 -14.62
C PHE A 335 24.08 -4.28 -15.42
N GLY A 336 23.78 -5.51 -15.83
CA GLY A 336 24.73 -6.40 -16.52
C GLY A 336 25.30 -7.47 -15.59
N LYS A 337 26.55 -7.88 -15.80
CA LYS A 337 27.10 -9.07 -15.13
C LYS A 337 27.06 -8.96 -13.59
N CYS A 338 26.37 -9.90 -12.95
CA CYS A 338 26.41 -10.13 -11.50
C CYS A 338 27.54 -11.11 -11.17
N THR A 339 28.45 -10.73 -10.27
CA THR A 339 29.56 -11.57 -9.80
C THR A 339 29.45 -11.94 -8.32
N HIS A 340 28.81 -11.10 -7.51
CA HIS A 340 28.64 -11.34 -6.08
C HIS A 340 27.17 -11.18 -5.68
N GLN A 341 26.64 -12.12 -4.92
CA GLN A 341 25.27 -12.06 -4.41
C GLN A 341 25.18 -12.48 -2.95
N SER A 342 24.71 -11.59 -2.10
CA SER A 342 24.33 -11.89 -0.71
C SER A 342 22.83 -12.08 -0.57
N ALA A 343 22.41 -12.90 0.39
CA ALA A 343 21.02 -13.02 0.81
C ALA A 343 20.93 -13.63 2.22
N ASP A 344 19.76 -13.53 2.83
CA ASP A 344 19.47 -14.14 4.13
C ASP A 344 19.69 -15.66 4.13
N ALA A 345 19.94 -16.23 5.31
CA ALA A 345 20.21 -17.66 5.48
C ALA A 345 19.08 -18.57 4.92
N ILE A 346 17.84 -18.09 4.88
CA ILE A 346 16.72 -18.85 4.31
C ILE A 346 16.95 -19.16 2.82
N TYR A 347 17.64 -18.29 2.08
CA TYR A 347 17.95 -18.46 0.66
C TYR A 347 19.02 -19.54 0.41
N ALA A 348 19.75 -19.98 1.43
CA ALA A 348 20.85 -20.94 1.34
C ALA A 348 20.35 -22.40 1.14
N THR A 349 19.66 -22.62 0.02
CA THR A 349 19.20 -23.94 -0.44
C THR A 349 20.21 -24.56 -1.40
N ASN A 350 20.25 -25.90 -1.52
CA ASN A 350 21.18 -26.58 -2.44
C ASN A 350 20.96 -26.14 -3.89
N LYS A 351 19.71 -25.94 -4.30
CA LYS A 351 19.37 -25.40 -5.62
C LYS A 351 20.03 -24.04 -5.89
N ASN A 352 20.00 -23.14 -4.91
CA ASN A 352 20.58 -21.79 -5.05
C ASN A 352 22.11 -21.82 -5.00
N ARG A 353 22.72 -22.70 -4.18
CA ARG A 353 24.17 -22.92 -4.17
C ARG A 353 24.65 -23.41 -5.54
N THR A 354 24.04 -24.48 -6.06
CA THR A 354 24.38 -25.03 -7.37
C THR A 354 24.18 -23.99 -8.48
N TYR A 355 23.09 -23.22 -8.43
CA TYR A 355 22.85 -22.13 -9.38
C TYR A 355 23.93 -21.05 -9.33
N ALA A 356 24.33 -20.60 -8.14
CA ALA A 356 25.37 -19.60 -7.98
C ALA A 356 26.73 -20.12 -8.49
N SER A 357 27.11 -21.33 -8.11
CA SER A 357 28.35 -21.97 -8.55
C SER A 357 28.40 -22.17 -10.07
N SER A 358 27.31 -22.65 -10.69
CA SER A 358 27.28 -22.88 -12.15
C SER A 358 27.35 -21.59 -12.97
N HIS A 359 27.01 -20.45 -12.37
CA HIS A 359 27.07 -19.14 -13.02
C HIS A 359 28.28 -18.30 -12.59
N GLY A 360 29.22 -18.88 -11.81
CA GLY A 360 30.41 -18.18 -11.32
C GLY A 360 30.09 -17.00 -10.40
N ILE A 361 29.03 -17.12 -9.60
CA ILE A 361 28.59 -16.09 -8.64
C ILE A 361 29.08 -16.45 -7.25
N THR A 362 29.92 -15.59 -6.68
CA THR A 362 30.36 -15.68 -5.29
C THR A 362 29.20 -15.32 -4.36
N ASN A 363 28.96 -16.13 -3.33
CA ASN A 363 27.86 -15.94 -2.38
C ASN A 363 28.31 -16.23 -0.94
N GLN A 364 27.51 -15.79 0.02
CA GLN A 364 27.79 -15.93 1.47
C GLN A 364 27.11 -17.16 2.11
N PHE A 365 26.66 -18.14 1.32
CA PHE A 365 25.92 -19.28 1.88
C PHE A 365 26.86 -20.28 2.53
N TYR A 366 26.66 -20.57 3.82
CA TYR A 366 27.37 -21.63 4.53
C TYR A 366 27.17 -23.00 3.86
N SER A 367 28.19 -23.86 3.95
CA SER A 367 28.11 -25.26 3.53
C SER A 367 27.10 -26.03 4.38
N GLN A 368 26.39 -27.01 3.79
CA GLN A 368 25.51 -27.86 4.59
C GLN A 368 26.33 -28.64 5.62
N GLY A 369 26.02 -28.49 6.91
CA GLY A 369 26.66 -29.23 8.00
C GLY A 369 27.62 -28.42 8.87
N GLU A 370 27.98 -27.21 8.49
CA GLU A 370 28.77 -26.31 9.34
C GLU A 370 27.84 -25.55 10.30
N THR A 371 27.99 -25.80 11.59
CA THR A 371 27.33 -25.02 12.65
C THR A 371 27.82 -23.58 12.62
N LYS A 372 26.89 -22.63 12.80
CA LYS A 372 27.22 -21.24 13.08
C LYS A 372 28.03 -21.19 14.38
N ASN A 373 29.30 -20.82 14.30
CA ASN A 373 30.04 -20.32 15.46
C ASN A 373 29.67 -18.86 15.71
#